data_AF-A0A2P8ME69-F1
#
_entry.id   AF-A0A2P8ME69-F1
#
_cell.length_a   1.000
_cell.length_b   1.000
_cell.length_c   1.000
_cell.angle_alpha   90.00
_cell.angle_beta   90.00
_cell.angle_gamma   90.00
#
_symmetry.space_group_name_H-M   'P 1'
#
loop_
_entity.id
_entity.type
_entity.pdbx_description
1 polymer ?
#
loop_
_entity_poly.entity_id
_entity_poly.type
_entity_poly.pdbx_seq_one_letter_code
_entity_poly.pdbx_strand_id
1 'polypeptide(L)'
;MYKCALILAAGKGKRMKSDLPKVLHKVCDKEMVNHVIDTMRKSELQDVNVVIGKGAELVREATSKKNISYSLQSEQLGTGHAVKCAEDFLRGKDGVVAIFTGDAPLITEDTVKNLIDFHEKGGYKATIITALIDNPEGYGRIIRNVDGSVKKIVEHKDCTEDELKVKEINSAMYCFDIKSLLESLDKLNNNNVQGEYYLTDVIGILEEEGAKIGAISVPFEEILGVNSRLQLCQVGKVMQKRINEKHMENGSTLIDPDNTYIGADVEIESDTIIYPGNVLQGKTVIKTGCVLYPNSRIEDSVIGKNVTVQSSVILESKVGEDTTVGPFAYIRPESNIGNKVRIGDFVEIKKSTIGNNTKVSHLTYIGDAEVGEGCNFGCGTVVVNYDGKDKHKTVIGNKSFIGCNTNLVSPVTVEDNTYIAAGSTITNKVPEGSLAIARAKQVVKEGWVDKKGLLK
;
A
#
# COMPACT_ATOMS: atom_id res chain seq x y z
N MET A 1 5.97 -18.94 27.68
CA MET A 1 4.51 -18.73 27.78
C MET A 1 3.96 -18.59 26.37
N TYR A 2 2.79 -19.15 26.06
CA TYR A 2 2.18 -18.99 24.74
C TYR A 2 1.72 -17.53 24.54
N LYS A 3 1.87 -16.97 23.33
CA LYS A 3 1.51 -15.59 23.00
C LYS A 3 0.74 -15.57 21.67
N CYS A 4 -0.42 -14.93 21.64
CA CYS A 4 -1.19 -14.76 20.41
C CYS A 4 -1.79 -13.36 20.29
N ALA A 5 -2.28 -13.04 19.10
CA ALA A 5 -3.02 -11.82 18.82
C ALA A 5 -4.45 -12.12 18.37
N LEU A 6 -5.39 -11.31 18.84
CA LEU A 6 -6.77 -11.28 18.38
C LEU A 6 -7.11 -9.90 17.85
N ILE A 7 -7.51 -9.80 16.59
CA ILE A 7 -7.81 -8.53 15.93
C ILE A 7 -9.31 -8.42 15.69
N LEU A 8 -9.95 -7.41 16.27
CA LEU A 8 -11.37 -7.15 16.14
C LEU A 8 -11.66 -6.38 14.85
N ALA A 9 -12.28 -7.03 13.87
CA ALA A 9 -12.54 -6.48 12.53
C ALA A 9 -13.98 -6.70 12.02
N ALA A 10 -14.90 -7.12 12.90
CA ALA A 10 -16.27 -7.48 12.52
C ALA A 10 -17.28 -6.30 12.48
N GLY A 11 -16.85 -5.10 12.87
CA GLY A 11 -17.73 -3.94 13.02
C GLY A 11 -18.32 -3.44 11.69
N LYS A 12 -19.60 -3.03 11.71
CA LYS A 12 -20.36 -2.59 10.51
C LYS A 12 -19.82 -1.33 9.82
N GLY A 13 -19.04 -0.50 10.51
CA GLY A 13 -18.38 0.66 9.90
C GLY A 13 -19.28 1.75 9.31
N LYS A 14 -20.57 1.86 9.72
CA LYS A 14 -21.58 2.74 9.09
C LYS A 14 -21.12 4.19 8.83
N ARG A 15 -20.30 4.76 9.73
CA ARG A 15 -19.75 6.12 9.63
C ARG A 15 -18.79 6.34 8.45
N MET A 16 -18.25 5.28 7.86
CA MET A 16 -17.42 5.34 6.66
C MET A 16 -18.22 5.62 5.39
N LYS A 17 -19.54 5.38 5.40
CA LYS A 17 -20.45 5.51 4.24
C LYS A 17 -19.86 4.84 3.00
N SER A 18 -19.50 3.56 3.14
CA SER A 18 -18.77 2.77 2.15
C SER A 18 -19.32 1.34 2.12
N ASP A 19 -19.41 0.75 0.94
CA ASP A 19 -19.72 -0.67 0.78
C ASP A 19 -18.51 -1.56 1.12
N LEU A 20 -17.30 -1.01 1.01
CA LEU A 20 -16.07 -1.67 1.45
C LEU A 20 -16.04 -1.75 2.98
N PRO A 21 -15.74 -2.91 3.59
CA PRO A 21 -15.54 -3.04 5.03
C PRO A 21 -14.53 -2.01 5.57
N LYS A 22 -14.84 -1.43 6.74
CA LYS A 22 -14.06 -0.34 7.34
C LYS A 22 -12.55 -0.62 7.37
N VAL A 23 -12.20 -1.82 7.82
CA VAL A 23 -10.80 -2.24 8.02
C VAL A 23 -10.01 -2.44 6.72
N LEU A 24 -10.69 -2.50 5.57
CA LEU A 24 -10.07 -2.62 4.24
C LEU A 24 -9.83 -1.28 3.56
N HIS A 25 -10.23 -0.16 4.17
CA HIS A 25 -9.77 1.13 3.71
C HIS A 25 -8.24 1.23 3.89
N LYS A 26 -7.58 1.79 2.89
CA LYS A 26 -6.12 1.87 2.84
C LYS A 26 -5.59 3.12 3.53
N VAL A 27 -4.46 2.96 4.22
CA VAL A 27 -3.59 4.01 4.74
C VAL A 27 -2.22 3.77 4.11
N CYS A 28 -1.67 4.77 3.42
CA CYS A 28 -0.40 4.62 2.67
C CYS A 28 -0.35 3.33 1.84
N ASP A 29 -1.35 3.15 0.97
CA ASP A 29 -1.55 2.02 0.05
C ASP A 29 -1.72 0.61 0.65
N LYS A 30 -1.84 0.50 1.97
CA LYS A 30 -2.07 -0.78 2.66
C LYS A 30 -3.34 -0.73 3.51
N GLU A 31 -4.13 -1.80 3.49
CA GLU A 31 -5.36 -1.92 4.29
C GLU A 31 -5.06 -1.78 5.78
N MET A 32 -5.92 -1.09 6.55
CA MET A 32 -5.71 -0.89 7.98
C MET A 32 -5.51 -2.21 8.74
N VAL A 33 -6.29 -3.24 8.43
CA VAL A 33 -6.12 -4.57 9.06
C VAL A 33 -4.75 -5.18 8.75
N ASN A 34 -4.22 -4.98 7.53
CA ASN A 34 -2.92 -5.50 7.13
C ASN A 34 -1.77 -4.77 7.85
N HIS A 35 -1.91 -3.47 8.14
CA HIS A 35 -0.97 -2.76 9.02
C HIS A 35 -0.93 -3.39 10.41
N VAL A 36 -2.09 -3.62 11.03
CA VAL A 36 -2.17 -4.18 12.38
C VAL A 36 -1.60 -5.60 12.42
N ILE A 37 -1.96 -6.46 11.45
CA ILE A 37 -1.40 -7.82 11.34
C ILE A 37 0.13 -7.78 11.21
N ASP A 38 0.66 -6.89 10.36
CA ASP A 38 2.11 -6.76 10.16
C ASP A 38 2.80 -6.33 11.47
N THR A 39 2.22 -5.39 12.22
CA THR A 39 2.75 -4.99 13.53
C THR A 39 2.73 -6.15 14.53
N MET A 40 1.64 -6.93 14.61
CA MET A 40 1.57 -8.10 15.50
C MET A 40 2.67 -9.11 15.18
N ARG A 41 2.88 -9.42 13.89
CA ARG A 41 3.91 -10.36 13.43
C ARG A 41 5.33 -9.90 13.75
N LYS A 42 5.63 -8.61 13.53
CA LYS A 42 6.92 -8.01 13.90
C LYS A 42 7.15 -8.02 15.40
N SER A 43 6.07 -7.95 16.18
CA SER A 43 6.06 -8.05 17.65
C SER A 43 6.11 -9.49 18.16
N GLU A 44 6.53 -10.44 17.31
CA GLU A 44 6.68 -11.86 17.63
C GLU A 44 5.37 -12.61 17.96
N LEU A 45 4.21 -11.99 17.70
CA LEU A 45 2.91 -12.65 17.81
C LEU A 45 2.59 -13.39 16.50
N GLN A 46 3.05 -14.63 16.41
CA GLN A 46 2.88 -15.44 15.19
C GLN A 46 1.51 -16.12 15.08
N ASP A 47 0.81 -16.37 16.19
CA ASP A 47 -0.54 -16.91 16.13
C ASP A 47 -1.55 -15.75 16.16
N VAL A 48 -2.09 -15.41 14.99
CA VAL A 48 -3.00 -14.27 14.81
C VAL A 48 -4.36 -14.77 14.35
N ASN A 49 -5.41 -14.35 15.06
CA ASN A 49 -6.79 -14.53 14.67
C ASN A 49 -7.45 -13.18 14.38
N VAL A 50 -8.23 -13.12 13.30
CA VAL A 50 -9.04 -11.94 12.97
C VAL A 50 -10.53 -12.28 13.13
N VAL A 51 -11.19 -11.55 14.02
CA VAL A 51 -12.65 -11.64 14.18
C VAL A 51 -13.31 -10.84 13.06
N ILE A 52 -14.01 -11.54 12.17
CA ILE A 52 -14.67 -10.98 11.00
C ILE A 52 -16.19 -11.05 11.14
N GLY A 53 -16.89 -10.19 10.41
CA GLY A 53 -18.36 -10.11 10.47
C GLY A 53 -18.93 -9.80 9.09
N LYS A 54 -19.74 -8.75 8.98
CA LYS A 54 -20.27 -8.31 7.68
C LYS A 54 -19.12 -8.00 6.70
N GLY A 55 -19.13 -8.63 5.53
CA GLY A 55 -18.05 -8.52 4.54
C GLY A 55 -16.86 -9.45 4.81
N ALA A 56 -17.06 -10.50 5.61
CA ALA A 56 -16.08 -11.53 5.95
C ALA A 56 -15.25 -12.02 4.75
N GLU A 57 -15.89 -12.35 3.63
CA GLU A 57 -15.20 -12.86 2.44
C GLU A 57 -14.19 -11.86 1.88
N LEU A 58 -14.55 -10.57 1.79
CA LEU A 58 -13.64 -9.52 1.33
C LEU A 58 -12.45 -9.36 2.28
N VAL A 59 -12.69 -9.46 3.59
CA VAL A 59 -11.62 -9.38 4.58
C VAL A 59 -10.69 -10.59 4.44
N ARG A 60 -11.23 -11.81 4.32
CA ARG A 60 -10.46 -13.03 4.11
C ARG A 60 -9.61 -12.98 2.83
N GLU A 61 -10.17 -12.47 1.74
CA GLU A 61 -9.45 -12.32 0.48
C GLU A 61 -8.26 -11.35 0.64
N ALA A 62 -8.50 -10.18 1.22
CA ALA A 62 -7.48 -9.15 1.44
C ALA A 62 -6.36 -9.57 2.41
N THR A 63 -6.65 -10.47 3.35
CA THR A 63 -5.67 -10.99 4.33
C THR A 63 -5.20 -12.41 4.02
N SER A 64 -5.60 -13.00 2.88
CA SER A 64 -5.33 -14.40 2.52
C SER A 64 -3.84 -14.76 2.53
N LYS A 65 -2.99 -13.84 2.10
CA LYS A 65 -1.52 -14.01 2.04
C LYS A 65 -0.83 -13.92 3.40
N LYS A 66 -1.55 -13.62 4.50
CA LYS A 66 -0.97 -13.39 5.84
C LYS A 66 -0.86 -14.66 6.70
N ASN A 67 -1.41 -15.80 6.25
CA ASN A 67 -1.44 -17.06 7.00
C ASN A 67 -1.97 -16.88 8.43
N ILE A 68 -3.23 -16.47 8.55
CA ILE A 68 -3.91 -16.17 9.83
C ILE A 68 -5.18 -17.01 9.97
N SER A 69 -5.69 -17.12 11.20
CA SER A 69 -6.98 -17.76 11.48
C SER A 69 -8.10 -16.72 11.54
N TYR A 70 -9.35 -17.18 11.45
CA TYR A 70 -10.53 -16.30 11.45
C TYR A 70 -11.60 -16.85 12.40
N SER A 71 -12.25 -15.94 13.10
CA SER A 71 -13.43 -16.22 13.92
C SER A 71 -14.61 -15.38 13.42
N LEU A 72 -15.78 -16.00 13.25
CA LEU A 72 -16.94 -15.33 12.66
C LEU A 72 -17.85 -14.78 13.76
N GLN A 73 -18.05 -13.47 13.76
CA GLN A 73 -19.12 -12.79 14.49
C GLN A 73 -20.27 -12.50 13.52
N SER A 74 -21.24 -13.41 13.45
CA SER A 74 -22.44 -13.25 12.60
C SER A 74 -23.24 -12.01 12.99
N GLU A 75 -23.48 -11.82 14.28
CA GLU A 75 -24.21 -10.70 14.85
C GLU A 75 -23.27 -9.80 15.67
N GLN A 76 -23.25 -8.50 15.36
CA GLN A 76 -22.38 -7.53 16.05
C GLN A 76 -23.02 -7.07 17.36
N LEU A 77 -23.00 -7.94 18.38
CA LEU A 77 -23.58 -7.73 19.71
C LEU A 77 -22.62 -7.05 20.71
N GLY A 78 -21.53 -6.44 20.25
CA GLY A 78 -20.52 -5.78 21.09
C GLY A 78 -19.11 -6.37 20.95
N THR A 79 -18.13 -5.70 21.57
CA THR A 79 -16.71 -6.07 21.53
C THR A 79 -16.40 -7.30 22.38
N GLY A 80 -17.06 -7.47 23.53
CA GLY A 80 -16.94 -8.67 24.36
C GLY A 80 -17.49 -9.91 23.65
N HIS A 81 -18.62 -9.77 22.95
CA HIS A 81 -19.15 -10.84 22.10
C HIS A 81 -18.20 -11.17 20.93
N ALA A 82 -17.52 -10.16 20.35
CA ALA A 82 -16.55 -10.41 19.28
C ALA A 82 -15.38 -11.30 19.78
N VAL A 83 -14.90 -11.06 21.00
CA VAL A 83 -13.88 -11.93 21.63
C VAL A 83 -14.46 -13.30 21.96
N LYS A 84 -15.72 -13.38 22.42
CA LYS A 84 -16.41 -14.66 22.66
C LYS A 84 -16.53 -15.51 21.40
N CYS A 85 -16.75 -14.91 20.22
CA CYS A 85 -16.72 -15.64 18.93
C CYS A 85 -15.34 -16.26 18.61
N ALA A 86 -14.28 -15.84 19.29
CA ALA A 86 -12.94 -16.41 19.16
C ALA A 86 -12.58 -17.38 20.29
N GLU A 87 -13.55 -17.82 21.09
CA GLU A 87 -13.32 -18.76 22.20
C GLU A 87 -12.63 -20.05 21.74
N ASP A 88 -13.07 -20.65 20.62
CA ASP A 88 -12.43 -21.86 20.07
C ASP A 88 -10.97 -21.65 19.68
N PHE A 89 -10.60 -20.42 19.28
CA PHE A 89 -9.22 -20.07 18.99
C PHE A 89 -8.37 -19.98 20.27
N LEU A 90 -8.96 -19.60 21.40
CA LEU A 90 -8.27 -19.37 22.67
C LEU A 90 -8.28 -20.59 23.59
N ARG A 91 -9.31 -21.44 23.51
CA ARG A 91 -9.53 -22.57 24.41
C ARG A 91 -8.35 -23.55 24.39
N GLY A 92 -7.94 -23.99 25.57
CA GLY A 92 -6.85 -24.97 25.74
C GLY A 92 -5.43 -24.39 25.61
N LYS A 93 -5.28 -23.09 25.39
CA LYS A 93 -3.98 -22.40 25.37
C LYS A 93 -3.65 -21.84 26.75
N ASP A 94 -2.37 -21.87 27.11
CA ASP A 94 -1.87 -21.36 28.40
C ASP A 94 -0.83 -20.25 28.19
N GLY A 95 -1.28 -19.02 28.38
CA GLY A 95 -0.46 -17.83 28.17
C GLY A 95 -1.31 -16.58 27.96
N VAL A 96 -0.85 -15.69 27.08
CA VAL A 96 -1.42 -14.36 26.91
C VAL A 96 -1.97 -14.12 25.52
N VAL A 97 -3.05 -13.34 25.44
CA VAL A 97 -3.64 -12.85 24.20
C VAL A 97 -3.58 -11.32 24.17
N ALA A 98 -3.02 -10.78 23.10
CA ALA A 98 -3.04 -9.35 22.83
C ALA A 98 -4.23 -9.03 21.91
N ILE A 99 -5.16 -8.18 22.37
CA ILE A 99 -6.39 -7.83 21.64
C ILE A 99 -6.23 -6.43 21.07
N PHE A 100 -6.39 -6.29 19.76
CA PHE A 100 -6.30 -5.02 19.03
C PHE A 100 -7.50 -4.81 18.13
N THR A 101 -7.76 -3.58 17.72
CA THR A 101 -8.79 -3.27 16.72
C THR A 101 -8.18 -3.21 15.32
N GLY A 102 -8.89 -3.71 14.31
CA GLY A 102 -8.42 -3.72 12.92
C GLY A 102 -8.45 -2.36 12.21
N ASP A 103 -8.82 -1.29 12.91
CA ASP A 103 -9.01 0.06 12.40
C ASP A 103 -8.04 1.10 12.99
N ALA A 104 -7.06 0.67 13.80
CA ALA A 104 -6.05 1.51 14.41
C ALA A 104 -4.65 1.15 13.87
N PRO A 105 -4.29 1.60 12.64
CA PRO A 105 -3.09 1.13 11.93
C PRO A 105 -1.79 1.78 12.40
N LEU A 106 -1.83 2.72 13.37
CA LEU A 106 -0.66 3.47 13.83
C LEU A 106 0.07 2.84 15.01
N ILE A 107 -0.43 1.74 15.54
CA ILE A 107 0.22 1.03 16.64
C ILE A 107 1.60 0.54 16.21
N THR A 108 2.60 0.77 17.07
CA THR A 108 4.00 0.43 16.78
C THR A 108 4.41 -0.92 17.34
N GLU A 109 5.46 -1.50 16.77
CA GLU A 109 6.07 -2.74 17.27
C GLU A 109 6.56 -2.58 18.71
N ASP A 110 7.21 -1.46 19.02
CA ASP A 110 7.75 -1.18 20.35
C ASP A 110 6.64 -1.11 21.40
N THR A 111 5.51 -0.46 21.09
CA THR A 111 4.36 -0.41 22.01
C THR A 111 3.77 -1.78 22.28
N VAL A 112 3.64 -2.64 21.25
CA VAL A 112 3.11 -4.01 21.43
C VAL A 112 4.06 -4.87 22.24
N LYS A 113 5.38 -4.81 21.96
CA LYS A 113 6.39 -5.53 22.75
C LYS A 113 6.38 -5.07 24.21
N ASN A 114 6.36 -3.75 24.44
CA ASN A 114 6.29 -3.17 25.78
C ASN A 114 5.02 -3.57 26.53
N LEU A 115 3.86 -3.64 25.85
CA LEU A 115 2.61 -4.11 26.43
C LEU A 115 2.74 -5.53 27.00
N ILE A 116 3.24 -6.45 26.20
CA ILE A 116 3.38 -7.86 26.57
C ILE A 116 4.41 -8.00 27.70
N ASP A 117 5.55 -7.35 27.57
CA ASP A 117 6.63 -7.38 28.56
C ASP A 117 6.17 -6.87 29.92
N PHE A 118 5.45 -5.74 29.94
CA PHE A 118 4.90 -5.16 31.15
C PHE A 118 3.83 -6.06 31.78
N HIS A 119 2.96 -6.66 30.96
CA HIS A 119 1.95 -7.61 31.40
C HIS A 119 2.58 -8.81 32.13
N GLU A 120 3.58 -9.45 31.49
CA GLU A 120 4.26 -10.63 32.03
C GLU A 120 5.09 -10.30 33.28
N LYS A 121 5.92 -9.25 33.24
CA LYS A 121 6.78 -8.87 34.38
C LYS A 121 5.97 -8.44 35.59
N GLY A 122 4.82 -7.81 35.37
CA GLY A 122 3.94 -7.34 36.44
C GLY A 122 3.04 -8.42 37.04
N GLY A 123 2.93 -9.60 36.41
CA GLY A 123 2.00 -10.66 36.79
C GLY A 123 0.54 -10.20 36.69
N TYR A 124 0.23 -9.36 35.71
CA TYR A 124 -1.11 -8.82 35.51
C TYR A 124 -2.02 -9.87 34.87
N LYS A 125 -3.32 -9.83 35.17
CA LYS A 125 -4.34 -10.64 34.47
C LYS A 125 -4.97 -9.89 33.30
N ALA A 126 -4.94 -8.57 33.37
CA ALA A 126 -5.28 -7.68 32.27
C ALA A 126 -4.32 -6.49 32.26
N THR A 127 -3.93 -6.05 31.08
CA THR A 127 -3.18 -4.81 30.87
C THR A 127 -3.80 -4.01 29.75
N ILE A 128 -4.02 -2.73 29.98
CA ILE A 128 -4.72 -1.84 29.06
C ILE A 128 -3.73 -0.83 28.50
N ILE A 129 -3.75 -0.58 27.19
CA ILE A 129 -3.10 0.61 26.62
C ILE A 129 -4.02 1.80 26.84
N THR A 130 -3.51 2.88 27.43
CA THR A 130 -4.24 4.11 27.72
C THR A 130 -3.55 5.31 27.09
N ALA A 131 -4.26 6.44 27.01
CA ALA A 131 -3.64 7.72 26.68
C ALA A 131 -4.27 8.84 27.51
N LEU A 132 -3.49 9.88 27.78
CA LEU A 132 -3.97 11.11 28.40
C LEU A 132 -4.25 12.15 27.32
N ILE A 133 -5.49 12.61 27.22
CA ILE A 133 -5.89 13.61 26.22
C ILE A 133 -6.75 14.72 26.82
N ASP A 134 -6.71 15.89 26.19
CA ASP A 134 -7.48 17.05 26.66
C ASP A 134 -8.97 16.95 26.37
N ASN A 135 -9.34 16.40 25.20
CA ASN A 135 -10.74 16.15 24.85
C ASN A 135 -11.01 14.64 24.71
N PRO A 136 -11.50 13.98 25.78
CA PRO A 136 -11.76 12.54 25.78
C PRO A 136 -13.15 12.16 25.24
N GLU A 137 -13.90 13.07 24.62
CA GLU A 137 -15.24 12.80 24.09
C GLU A 137 -15.29 11.54 23.20
N GLY A 138 -16.28 10.67 23.45
CA GLY A 138 -16.49 9.44 22.69
C GLY A 138 -15.62 8.23 23.05
N TYR A 139 -14.62 8.37 23.93
CA TYR A 139 -13.79 7.26 24.42
C TYR A 139 -14.26 6.70 25.77
N GLY A 140 -13.94 5.45 26.08
CA GLY A 140 -14.09 4.93 27.45
C GLY A 140 -13.09 5.59 28.41
N ARG A 141 -13.47 5.78 29.68
CA ARG A 141 -12.68 6.40 30.75
C ARG A 141 -12.02 5.34 31.62
N ILE A 142 -10.74 5.52 31.94
CA ILE A 142 -10.03 4.66 32.89
C ILE A 142 -10.26 5.19 34.30
N ILE A 143 -11.04 4.46 35.09
CA ILE A 143 -11.31 4.83 36.48
C ILE A 143 -10.31 4.11 37.38
N ARG A 144 -9.62 4.87 38.22
CA ARG A 144 -8.60 4.36 39.14
C ARG A 144 -9.09 4.35 40.59
N ASN A 145 -8.58 3.40 41.36
CA ASN A 145 -8.68 3.38 42.81
C ASN A 145 -7.76 4.46 43.44
N VAL A 146 -7.94 4.69 44.74
CA VAL A 146 -7.15 5.68 45.51
C VAL A 146 -5.65 5.35 45.51
N ASP A 147 -5.29 4.07 45.45
CA ASP A 147 -3.91 3.59 45.36
C ASP A 147 -3.32 3.69 43.94
N GLY A 148 -4.10 4.18 42.97
CA GLY A 148 -3.71 4.33 41.57
C GLY A 148 -3.91 3.07 40.71
N SER A 149 -4.34 1.95 41.28
CA SER A 149 -4.69 0.74 40.52
C SER A 149 -5.92 0.98 39.63
N VAL A 150 -6.04 0.23 38.54
CA VAL A 150 -7.20 0.35 37.64
C VAL A 150 -8.39 -0.34 38.29
N LYS A 151 -9.49 0.40 38.46
CA LYS A 151 -10.75 -0.10 39.03
C LYS A 151 -11.66 -0.67 37.96
N LYS A 152 -11.99 0.13 36.94
CA LYS A 152 -12.90 -0.24 35.85
C LYS A 152 -12.70 0.68 34.66
N ILE A 153 -13.27 0.29 33.53
CA ILE A 153 -13.44 1.17 32.37
C ILE A 153 -14.92 1.49 32.24
N VAL A 154 -15.25 2.76 31.98
CA VAL A 154 -16.63 3.20 31.76
C VAL A 154 -16.75 3.81 30.38
N GLU A 155 -17.62 3.26 29.53
CA GLU A 155 -17.86 3.79 28.18
C GLU A 155 -18.46 5.19 28.23
N HIS A 156 -18.17 6.02 27.21
CA HIS A 156 -18.53 7.45 27.22
C HIS A 156 -20.01 7.71 27.49
N LYS A 157 -20.90 6.86 26.96
CA LYS A 157 -22.36 7.01 27.10
C LYS A 157 -22.88 6.60 28.48
N ASP A 158 -22.10 5.81 29.20
CA ASP A 158 -22.45 5.26 30.50
C ASP A 158 -21.72 6.03 31.64
N CYS A 159 -20.91 7.04 31.30
CA CYS A 159 -20.20 7.87 32.26
C CYS A 159 -21.13 8.81 33.04
N THR A 160 -20.89 8.90 34.34
CA THR A 160 -21.41 9.99 35.19
C THR A 160 -20.72 11.33 34.89
N GLU A 161 -21.28 12.44 35.39
CA GLU A 161 -20.69 13.78 35.22
C GLU A 161 -19.26 13.88 35.75
N ASP A 162 -18.93 13.15 36.82
CA ASP A 162 -17.57 13.13 37.38
C ASP A 162 -16.64 12.23 36.56
N GLU A 163 -17.11 11.08 36.08
CA GLU A 163 -16.33 10.20 35.22
C GLU A 163 -16.00 10.87 33.86
N LEU A 164 -16.91 11.73 33.34
CA LEU A 164 -16.66 12.49 32.11
C LEU A 164 -15.45 13.45 32.21
N LYS A 165 -15.09 13.89 33.42
CA LYS A 165 -13.92 14.76 33.67
C LYS A 165 -12.58 14.03 33.59
N VAL A 166 -12.59 12.70 33.65
CA VAL A 166 -11.37 11.89 33.57
C VAL A 166 -10.75 12.03 32.17
N LYS A 167 -9.46 12.37 32.11
CA LYS A 167 -8.71 12.58 30.86
C LYS A 167 -7.98 11.34 30.34
N GLU A 168 -7.86 10.30 31.17
CA GLU A 168 -7.26 9.03 30.77
C GLU A 168 -8.29 8.17 30.04
N ILE A 169 -7.99 7.86 28.79
CA ILE A 169 -8.88 7.13 27.89
C ILE A 169 -8.43 5.69 27.65
N ASN A 170 -9.42 4.85 27.37
CA ASN A 170 -9.24 3.50 26.88
C ASN A 170 -8.93 3.49 25.37
N SER A 171 -7.86 2.81 24.95
CA SER A 171 -7.51 2.61 23.54
C SER A 171 -8.30 1.47 22.86
N ALA A 172 -9.02 0.67 23.64
CA ALA A 172 -9.58 -0.62 23.21
C ALA A 172 -8.52 -1.65 22.77
N MET A 173 -7.28 -1.50 23.24
CA MET A 173 -6.18 -2.44 23.04
C MET A 173 -5.70 -2.98 24.38
N TYR A 174 -5.53 -4.30 24.46
CA TYR A 174 -5.35 -5.01 25.72
C TYR A 174 -4.37 -6.17 25.60
N CYS A 175 -3.83 -6.60 26.72
CA CYS A 175 -3.20 -7.91 26.90
C CYS A 175 -3.85 -8.61 28.08
N PHE A 176 -4.30 -9.84 27.88
CA PHE A 176 -4.96 -10.65 28.91
C PHE A 176 -4.28 -11.99 29.09
N ASP A 177 -4.31 -12.48 30.32
CA ASP A 177 -4.18 -13.91 30.60
C ASP A 177 -5.38 -14.64 29.98
N ILE A 178 -5.12 -15.65 29.15
CA ILE A 178 -6.16 -16.32 28.35
C ILE A 178 -7.21 -16.98 29.25
N LYS A 179 -6.81 -17.63 30.34
CA LYS A 179 -7.74 -18.35 31.22
C LYS A 179 -8.65 -17.37 31.94
N SER A 180 -8.06 -16.33 32.55
CA SER A 180 -8.80 -15.29 33.24
C SER A 180 -9.75 -14.53 32.30
N LEU A 181 -9.35 -14.28 31.05
CA LEU A 181 -10.22 -13.70 30.04
C LEU A 181 -11.44 -14.58 29.76
N LEU A 182 -11.23 -15.87 29.45
CA LEU A 182 -12.32 -16.79 29.11
C LEU A 182 -13.34 -16.92 30.25
N GLU A 183 -12.87 -17.06 31.50
CA GLU A 183 -13.74 -17.12 32.68
C GLU A 183 -14.55 -15.84 32.90
N SER A 184 -13.96 -14.68 32.58
CA SER A 184 -14.63 -13.38 32.71
C SER A 184 -15.64 -13.12 31.60
N LEU A 185 -15.40 -13.61 30.38
CA LEU A 185 -16.31 -13.44 29.24
C LEU A 185 -17.68 -14.11 29.47
N ASP A 186 -17.75 -15.17 30.28
CA ASP A 186 -19.01 -15.82 30.64
C ASP A 186 -19.85 -15.05 31.66
N LYS A 187 -19.24 -14.07 32.35
CA LYS A 187 -19.90 -13.20 33.33
C LYS A 187 -20.40 -11.90 32.71
N LEU A 188 -20.06 -11.62 31.45
CA LEU A 188 -20.53 -10.44 30.74
C LEU A 188 -22.05 -10.45 30.57
N ASN A 189 -22.65 -9.29 30.76
CA ASN A 189 -24.04 -9.02 30.46
C ASN A 189 -24.13 -7.82 29.50
N ASN A 190 -25.34 -7.47 29.10
CA ASN A 190 -25.62 -6.36 28.19
C ASN A 190 -26.49 -5.27 28.84
N ASN A 191 -26.42 -5.13 30.17
CA ASN A 191 -27.18 -4.15 30.93
C ASN A 191 -26.50 -2.77 30.90
N ASN A 192 -26.35 -2.21 29.70
CA ASN A 192 -25.80 -0.87 29.47
C ASN A 192 -26.65 -0.10 28.47
N VAL A 193 -26.35 1.19 28.27
CA VAL A 193 -27.14 2.08 27.39
C VAL A 193 -27.21 1.57 25.94
N GLN A 194 -26.24 0.77 25.49
CA GLN A 194 -26.22 0.22 24.13
C GLN A 194 -26.84 -1.17 23.98
N GLY A 195 -27.08 -1.89 25.09
CA GLY A 195 -27.52 -3.28 25.03
C GLY A 195 -26.47 -4.22 24.41
N GLU A 196 -25.18 -3.90 24.53
CA GLU A 196 -24.06 -4.64 23.93
C GLU A 196 -23.20 -5.33 25.00
N TYR A 197 -22.52 -6.44 24.67
CA TYR A 197 -21.52 -7.04 25.54
C TYR A 197 -20.20 -6.28 25.40
N TYR A 198 -19.83 -5.47 26.39
CA TYR A 198 -18.59 -4.70 26.33
C TYR A 198 -17.39 -5.49 26.85
N LEU A 199 -16.31 -5.51 26.07
CA LEU A 199 -15.04 -6.08 26.52
C LEU A 199 -14.45 -5.31 27.71
N THR A 200 -14.77 -4.02 27.83
CA THR A 200 -14.32 -3.16 28.93
C THR A 200 -14.79 -3.64 30.30
N ASP A 201 -15.94 -4.29 30.38
CA ASP A 201 -16.52 -4.75 31.64
C ASP A 201 -15.72 -5.92 32.24
N VAL A 202 -14.94 -6.64 31.42
CA VAL A 202 -13.99 -7.67 31.90
C VAL A 202 -12.99 -7.08 32.89
N ILE A 203 -12.61 -5.80 32.73
CA ILE A 203 -11.69 -5.14 33.66
C ILE A 203 -12.30 -5.03 35.05
N GLY A 204 -13.57 -4.62 35.16
CA GLY A 204 -14.26 -4.54 36.45
C GLY A 204 -14.46 -5.92 37.09
N ILE A 205 -14.84 -6.93 36.28
CA ILE A 205 -15.03 -8.32 36.75
C ILE A 205 -13.72 -8.87 37.34
N LEU A 206 -12.60 -8.69 36.64
CA LEU A 206 -11.29 -9.12 37.13
C LEU A 206 -10.86 -8.39 38.41
N GLU A 207 -11.20 -7.09 38.53
CA GLU A 207 -10.88 -6.31 39.73
C GLU A 207 -11.67 -6.80 40.95
N GLU A 208 -12.97 -7.06 40.78
CA GLU A 208 -13.85 -7.62 41.82
C GLU A 208 -13.37 -9.00 42.30
N GLU A 209 -12.70 -9.77 41.44
CA GLU A 209 -12.07 -11.05 41.76
C GLU A 209 -10.69 -10.91 42.42
N GLY A 210 -10.23 -9.69 42.66
CA GLY A 210 -8.94 -9.38 43.27
C GLY A 210 -7.75 -9.59 42.32
N ALA A 211 -7.97 -9.64 41.01
CA ALA A 211 -6.91 -9.79 40.03
C ALA A 211 -6.12 -8.49 39.87
N LYS A 212 -4.84 -8.63 39.53
CA LYS A 212 -3.95 -7.49 39.31
C LYS A 212 -4.14 -6.94 37.90
N ILE A 213 -4.49 -5.66 37.78
CA ILE A 213 -4.73 -4.98 36.50
C ILE A 213 -3.68 -3.89 36.27
N GLY A 214 -3.09 -3.90 35.06
CA GLY A 214 -2.09 -2.94 34.62
C GLY A 214 -2.64 -1.94 33.60
N ALA A 215 -2.03 -0.77 33.52
CA ALA A 215 -2.30 0.21 32.46
C ALA A 215 -0.99 0.88 32.02
N ILE A 216 -0.79 1.02 30.72
CA ILE A 216 0.39 1.66 30.12
C ILE A 216 -0.10 2.84 29.29
N SER A 217 0.39 4.03 29.64
CA SER A 217 0.09 5.23 28.88
C SER A 217 1.03 5.36 27.68
N VAL A 218 0.47 5.63 26.50
CA VAL A 218 1.21 5.80 25.24
C VAL A 218 0.83 7.11 24.56
N PRO A 219 1.63 7.60 23.59
CA PRO A 219 1.24 8.74 22.77
C PRO A 219 -0.10 8.50 22.08
N PHE A 220 -1.02 9.46 22.18
CA PHE A 220 -2.37 9.33 21.62
C PHE A 220 -2.39 8.99 20.12
N GLU A 221 -1.41 9.48 19.36
CA GLU A 221 -1.29 9.23 17.93
C GLU A 221 -1.20 7.74 17.58
N GLU A 222 -0.60 6.90 18.43
CA GLU A 222 -0.47 5.46 18.17
C GLU A 222 -1.79 4.69 18.30
N ILE A 223 -2.72 5.22 19.10
CA ILE A 223 -4.01 4.57 19.38
C ILE A 223 -5.17 5.20 18.61
N LEU A 224 -4.88 6.06 17.62
CA LEU A 224 -5.89 6.66 16.76
C LEU A 224 -6.58 5.59 15.90
N GLY A 225 -7.84 5.29 16.24
CA GLY A 225 -8.73 4.47 15.44
C GLY A 225 -9.46 5.27 14.34
N VAL A 226 -9.73 4.63 13.21
CA VAL A 226 -10.45 5.22 12.08
C VAL A 226 -11.90 4.81 12.11
N ASN A 227 -12.80 5.79 12.27
CA ASN A 227 -14.24 5.58 12.17
C ASN A 227 -14.91 6.39 11.05
N SER A 228 -14.20 7.33 10.43
CA SER A 228 -14.69 8.18 9.35
C SER A 228 -13.59 8.46 8.32
N ARG A 229 -13.96 8.96 7.13
CA ARG A 229 -12.99 9.37 6.10
C ARG A 229 -12.09 10.53 6.55
N LEU A 230 -12.59 11.41 7.42
CA LEU A 230 -11.79 12.48 8.01
C LEU A 230 -10.66 11.91 8.87
N GLN A 231 -10.98 10.96 9.75
CA GLN A 231 -9.99 10.27 10.57
C GLN A 231 -9.04 9.42 9.73
N LEU A 232 -9.53 8.79 8.64
CA LEU A 232 -8.67 8.07 7.70
C LEU A 232 -7.60 8.99 7.09
N CYS A 233 -7.98 10.22 6.72
CA CYS A 233 -7.04 11.23 6.21
C CYS A 233 -6.04 11.66 7.29
N GLN A 234 -6.49 11.91 8.53
CA GLN A 234 -5.61 12.27 9.66
C GLN A 234 -4.58 11.18 9.94
N VAL A 235 -5.04 9.93 10.06
CA VAL A 235 -4.17 8.76 10.24
C VAL A 235 -3.21 8.58 9.06
N GLY A 236 -3.69 8.83 7.83
CA GLY A 236 -2.88 8.86 6.62
C GLY A 236 -1.72 9.85 6.70
N LYS A 237 -1.94 11.05 7.22
CA LYS A 237 -0.88 12.06 7.40
C LYS A 237 0.18 11.62 8.42
N VAL A 238 -0.25 11.06 9.55
CA VAL A 238 0.68 10.56 10.57
C VAL A 238 1.52 9.41 10.01
N MET A 239 0.90 8.45 9.33
CA MET A 239 1.62 7.34 8.70
C MET A 239 2.58 7.84 7.60
N GLN A 240 2.14 8.80 6.76
CA GLN A 240 3.01 9.36 5.73
C GLN A 240 4.25 10.02 6.30
N LYS A 241 4.09 10.81 7.37
CA LYS A 241 5.20 11.43 8.07
C LYS A 241 6.22 10.38 8.52
N ARG A 242 5.77 9.32 9.20
CA ARG A 242 6.64 8.22 9.67
C ARG A 242 7.37 7.51 8.53
N ILE A 243 6.68 7.20 7.43
CA ILE A 243 7.28 6.55 6.26
C ILE A 243 8.35 7.45 5.64
N ASN A 244 8.04 8.73 5.43
CA ASN A 244 8.96 9.68 4.83
C ASN A 244 10.18 9.92 5.72
N GLU A 245 9.99 10.10 7.03
CA GLU A 245 11.08 10.21 8.02
C GLU A 245 11.99 8.98 7.98
N LYS A 246 11.43 7.77 8.00
CA LYS A 246 12.19 6.52 7.86
C LYS A 246 13.06 6.51 6.59
N HIS A 247 12.54 6.95 5.44
CA HIS A 247 13.34 6.97 4.21
C HIS A 247 14.44 8.03 4.25
N MET A 248 14.19 9.19 4.87
CA MET A 248 15.22 10.21 5.06
C MET A 248 16.33 9.76 6.01
N GLU A 249 15.98 9.11 7.12
CA GLU A 249 16.94 8.50 8.05
C GLU A 249 17.79 7.41 7.38
N ASN A 250 17.23 6.70 6.40
CA ASN A 250 17.93 5.71 5.58
C ASN A 250 18.73 6.33 4.39
N GLY A 251 18.85 7.66 4.33
CA GLY A 251 19.74 8.35 3.39
C GLY A 251 19.10 8.81 2.07
N SER A 252 17.76 8.82 1.96
CA SER A 252 17.07 9.43 0.82
C SER A 252 16.81 10.91 1.04
N THR A 253 16.87 11.72 -0.01
CA THR A 253 16.45 13.13 0.03
C THR A 253 15.03 13.27 -0.49
N LEU A 254 14.10 13.65 0.39
CA LEU A 254 12.79 14.14 -0.03
C LEU A 254 12.83 15.67 -0.02
N ILE A 255 12.69 16.29 -1.20
CA ILE A 255 12.74 17.75 -1.34
C ILE A 255 11.58 18.41 -0.59
N ASP A 256 10.41 17.77 -0.61
CA ASP A 256 9.21 18.21 0.09
C ASP A 256 8.42 16.97 0.55
N PRO A 257 8.62 16.52 1.79
CA PRO A 257 7.99 15.31 2.30
C PRO A 257 6.47 15.45 2.46
N ASP A 258 5.95 16.67 2.65
CA ASP A 258 4.50 16.89 2.80
C ASP A 258 3.76 16.75 1.46
N ASN A 259 4.48 16.89 0.34
CA ASN A 259 3.96 16.76 -1.02
C ASN A 259 4.46 15.48 -1.74
N THR A 260 4.89 14.46 -1.00
CA THR A 260 5.34 13.18 -1.56
C THR A 260 4.57 12.03 -0.94
N TYR A 261 4.02 11.13 -1.77
CA TYR A 261 3.27 9.96 -1.32
C TYR A 261 4.08 8.68 -1.50
N ILE A 262 4.28 7.93 -0.41
CA ILE A 262 5.06 6.69 -0.39
C ILE A 262 4.23 5.59 0.29
N GLY A 263 3.95 4.51 -0.44
CA GLY A 263 3.25 3.36 0.10
C GLY A 263 4.05 2.67 1.21
N ALA A 264 3.35 2.03 2.15
CA ALA A 264 3.96 1.41 3.34
C ALA A 264 4.93 0.26 3.05
N ASP A 265 4.87 -0.30 1.84
CA ASP A 265 5.72 -1.41 1.37
C ASP A 265 6.74 -1.00 0.32
N VAL A 266 6.88 0.30 0.05
CA VAL A 266 7.88 0.82 -0.89
C VAL A 266 9.26 0.78 -0.22
N GLU A 267 10.26 0.37 -1.00
CA GLU A 267 11.66 0.37 -0.59
C GLU A 267 12.44 1.39 -1.41
N ILE A 268 13.26 2.20 -0.73
CA ILE A 268 14.06 3.25 -1.35
C ILE A 268 15.45 3.17 -0.73
N GLU A 269 16.45 2.96 -1.57
CA GLU A 269 17.87 2.94 -1.18
C GLU A 269 18.46 4.36 -1.11
N SER A 270 19.60 4.48 -0.44
CA SER A 270 20.29 5.75 -0.17
C SER A 270 20.62 6.56 -1.43
N ASP A 271 20.88 7.84 -1.24
CA ASP A 271 21.32 8.77 -2.30
C ASP A 271 20.28 8.97 -3.41
N THR A 272 19.03 8.56 -3.16
CA THR A 272 17.89 8.85 -4.03
C THR A 272 17.35 10.25 -3.72
N ILE A 273 17.09 11.05 -4.75
CA ILE A 273 16.47 12.38 -4.64
C ILE A 273 15.04 12.33 -5.20
N ILE A 274 14.07 12.73 -4.39
CA ILE A 274 12.65 12.70 -4.73
C ILE A 274 12.07 14.11 -4.62
N TYR A 275 11.63 14.63 -5.76
CA TYR A 275 10.94 15.90 -5.86
C TYR A 275 9.45 15.77 -5.48
N PRO A 276 8.75 16.87 -5.14
CA PRO A 276 7.32 16.86 -4.84
C PRO A 276 6.45 16.30 -5.97
N GLY A 277 5.26 15.80 -5.60
CA GLY A 277 4.24 15.28 -6.52
C GLY A 277 4.46 13.82 -6.93
N ASN A 278 5.52 13.18 -6.45
CA ASN A 278 5.74 11.75 -6.70
C ASN A 278 4.80 10.88 -5.86
N VAL A 279 4.28 9.83 -6.49
CA VAL A 279 3.40 8.82 -5.89
C VAL A 279 4.00 7.43 -6.11
N LEU A 280 4.53 6.84 -5.05
CA LEU A 280 5.17 5.53 -5.06
C LEU A 280 4.27 4.51 -4.35
N GLN A 281 3.95 3.39 -4.99
CA GLN A 281 2.90 2.46 -4.55
C GLN A 281 3.31 0.99 -4.70
N GLY A 282 2.55 0.11 -4.04
CA GLY A 282 2.72 -1.33 -4.10
C GLY A 282 4.08 -1.79 -3.57
N LYS A 283 4.65 -2.80 -4.22
CA LYS A 283 5.99 -3.35 -3.96
C LYS A 283 7.08 -2.65 -4.78
N THR A 284 6.96 -1.34 -4.94
CA THR A 284 7.96 -0.55 -5.69
C THR A 284 9.30 -0.55 -4.96
N VAL A 285 10.38 -0.75 -5.72
CA VAL A 285 11.76 -0.69 -5.21
C VAL A 285 12.53 0.34 -6.04
N ILE A 286 13.09 1.35 -5.36
CA ILE A 286 13.96 2.35 -5.96
C ILE A 286 15.39 2.11 -5.47
N LYS A 287 16.30 1.82 -6.40
CA LYS A 287 17.71 1.59 -6.10
C LYS A 287 18.48 2.90 -5.94
N THR A 288 19.69 2.79 -5.38
CA THR A 288 20.51 3.95 -5.02
C THR A 288 20.80 4.92 -6.18
N GLY A 289 20.99 6.19 -5.87
CA GLY A 289 21.41 7.23 -6.81
C GLY A 289 20.34 7.70 -7.79
N CYS A 290 19.07 7.30 -7.60
CA CYS A 290 17.99 7.71 -8.48
C CYS A 290 17.60 9.18 -8.30
N VAL A 291 17.07 9.79 -9.36
CA VAL A 291 16.45 11.11 -9.30
C VAL A 291 15.04 11.04 -9.85
N LEU A 292 14.06 11.21 -8.98
CA LEU A 292 12.65 11.30 -9.33
C LEU A 292 12.23 12.75 -9.36
N TYR A 293 12.22 13.36 -10.55
CA TYR A 293 11.67 14.69 -10.77
C TYR A 293 10.14 14.71 -10.57
N PRO A 294 9.50 15.89 -10.51
CA PRO A 294 8.12 16.00 -10.09
C PRO A 294 7.12 15.15 -10.89
N ASN A 295 6.04 14.77 -10.20
CA ASN A 295 4.80 14.23 -10.78
C ASN A 295 4.93 12.87 -11.47
N SER A 296 5.76 11.96 -10.93
CA SER A 296 5.78 10.57 -11.41
C SER A 296 4.89 9.67 -10.56
N ARG A 297 4.29 8.66 -11.19
CA ARG A 297 3.56 7.57 -10.51
C ARG A 297 4.28 6.26 -10.78
N ILE A 298 4.74 5.58 -9.73
CA ILE A 298 5.47 4.32 -9.84
C ILE A 298 4.77 3.28 -8.95
N GLU A 299 4.33 2.19 -9.54
CA GLU A 299 3.55 1.13 -8.87
C GLU A 299 4.10 -0.25 -9.23
N ASP A 300 4.30 -1.09 -8.22
CA ASP A 300 4.77 -2.48 -8.36
C ASP A 300 5.96 -2.64 -9.33
N SER A 301 6.89 -1.68 -9.30
CA SER A 301 7.98 -1.59 -10.27
C SER A 301 9.36 -1.56 -9.61
N VAL A 302 10.38 -2.01 -10.34
CA VAL A 302 11.79 -1.95 -9.88
C VAL A 302 12.53 -0.93 -10.73
N ILE A 303 13.06 0.11 -10.08
CA ILE A 303 13.86 1.16 -10.69
C ILE A 303 15.33 0.93 -10.31
N GLY A 304 16.16 0.63 -11.30
CA GLY A 304 17.59 0.36 -11.17
C GLY A 304 18.40 1.58 -10.72
N LYS A 305 19.70 1.39 -10.48
CA LYS A 305 20.59 2.42 -9.95
C LYS A 305 20.74 3.59 -10.92
N ASN A 306 20.93 4.79 -10.37
CA ASN A 306 21.19 6.02 -11.14
C ASN A 306 20.13 6.33 -12.21
N VAL A 307 18.90 5.87 -12.02
CA VAL A 307 17.82 6.14 -12.97
C VAL A 307 17.26 7.53 -12.73
N THR A 308 17.02 8.26 -13.81
CA THR A 308 16.29 9.53 -13.77
C THR A 308 14.88 9.34 -14.33
N VAL A 309 13.87 9.70 -13.55
CA VAL A 309 12.46 9.68 -13.98
C VAL A 309 11.91 11.10 -13.92
N GLN A 310 11.24 11.53 -14.99
CA GLN A 310 10.61 12.84 -15.11
C GLN A 310 9.14 12.66 -15.45
N SER A 311 8.22 13.18 -14.61
CA SER A 311 6.77 13.28 -14.89
C SER A 311 6.19 12.11 -15.70
N SER A 312 6.43 10.88 -15.24
CA SER A 312 6.12 9.66 -16.00
C SER A 312 5.38 8.64 -15.15
N VAL A 313 4.69 7.71 -15.81
CA VAL A 313 3.96 6.62 -15.15
C VAL A 313 4.66 5.29 -15.46
N ILE A 314 4.98 4.52 -14.41
CA ILE A 314 5.66 3.22 -14.51
C ILE A 314 4.90 2.21 -13.67
N LEU A 315 4.32 1.20 -14.30
CA LEU A 315 3.46 0.21 -13.65
C LEU A 315 3.97 -1.21 -13.91
N GLU A 316 4.06 -2.03 -12.87
CA GLU A 316 4.37 -3.47 -12.94
C GLU A 316 5.54 -3.80 -13.90
N SER A 317 6.62 -3.03 -13.79
CA SER A 317 7.70 -3.01 -14.78
C SER A 317 9.09 -2.91 -14.14
N LYS A 318 10.12 -3.13 -14.96
CA LYS A 318 11.52 -2.98 -14.56
C LYS A 318 12.22 -1.94 -15.43
N VAL A 319 13.00 -1.08 -14.78
CA VAL A 319 13.86 -0.09 -15.44
C VAL A 319 15.31 -0.35 -15.02
N GLY A 320 16.17 -0.64 -15.99
CA GLY A 320 17.59 -0.92 -15.79
C GLY A 320 18.39 0.30 -15.35
N GLU A 321 19.64 0.05 -14.97
CA GLU A 321 20.55 1.06 -14.41
C GLU A 321 20.94 2.12 -15.44
N ASP A 322 21.26 3.33 -14.96
CA ASP A 322 21.69 4.48 -15.77
C ASP A 322 20.70 4.86 -16.89
N THR A 323 19.42 4.48 -16.75
CA THR A 323 18.37 4.74 -17.72
C THR A 323 17.65 6.06 -17.42
N THR A 324 17.18 6.73 -18.46
CA THR A 324 16.37 7.96 -18.33
C THR A 324 14.96 7.71 -18.86
N VAL A 325 13.94 8.08 -18.07
CA VAL A 325 12.53 7.96 -18.41
C VAL A 325 11.84 9.32 -18.35
N GLY A 326 11.21 9.71 -19.45
CA GLY A 326 10.37 10.90 -19.57
C GLY A 326 11.07 12.14 -20.14
N PRO A 327 10.39 13.31 -20.06
CA PRO A 327 9.10 13.52 -19.37
C PRO A 327 7.91 12.88 -20.09
N PHE A 328 6.77 12.66 -19.43
CA PHE A 328 5.52 12.19 -20.06
C PHE A 328 5.62 10.82 -20.75
N ALA A 329 6.45 9.92 -20.23
CA ALA A 329 6.47 8.54 -20.68
C ALA A 329 5.44 7.70 -19.91
N TYR A 330 4.94 6.65 -20.57
CA TYR A 330 4.06 5.66 -19.96
C TYR A 330 4.59 4.24 -20.16
N ILE A 331 5.17 3.67 -19.10
CA ILE A 331 5.64 2.30 -19.07
C ILE A 331 4.56 1.45 -18.39
N ARG A 332 3.92 0.59 -19.18
CA ARG A 332 2.80 -0.26 -18.78
C ARG A 332 3.27 -1.63 -18.30
N PRO A 333 2.40 -2.42 -17.66
CA PRO A 333 2.73 -3.73 -17.13
C PRO A 333 3.46 -4.66 -18.10
N GLU A 334 4.22 -5.58 -17.52
CA GLU A 334 5.01 -6.60 -18.22
C GLU A 334 6.12 -6.00 -19.10
N SER A 335 6.57 -4.77 -18.83
CA SER A 335 7.66 -4.13 -19.58
C SER A 335 9.00 -4.26 -18.86
N ASN A 336 10.05 -4.51 -19.63
CA ASN A 336 11.43 -4.63 -19.15
C ASN A 336 12.34 -3.70 -19.94
N ILE A 337 12.76 -2.61 -19.31
CA ILE A 337 13.65 -1.62 -19.92
C ILE A 337 15.08 -1.93 -19.47
N GLY A 338 15.99 -2.12 -20.42
CA GLY A 338 17.40 -2.40 -20.15
C GLY A 338 18.16 -1.22 -19.53
N ASN A 339 19.47 -1.43 -19.37
CA ASN A 339 20.40 -0.44 -18.84
C ASN A 339 20.75 0.60 -19.91
N LYS A 340 21.03 1.84 -19.47
CA LYS A 340 21.46 2.96 -20.33
C LYS A 340 20.48 3.24 -21.47
N VAL A 341 19.21 2.93 -21.25
CA VAL A 341 18.15 3.20 -22.22
C VAL A 341 17.70 4.65 -22.09
N ARG A 342 17.25 5.23 -23.20
CA ARG A 342 16.54 6.51 -23.19
C ARG A 342 15.10 6.29 -23.62
N ILE A 343 14.18 6.45 -22.68
CA ILE A 343 12.74 6.58 -22.92
C ILE A 343 12.41 8.05 -22.79
N GLY A 344 12.16 8.74 -23.89
CA GLY A 344 11.88 10.17 -23.88
C GLY A 344 10.39 10.50 -23.88
N ASP A 345 10.06 11.64 -24.45
CA ASP A 345 8.74 12.23 -24.30
C ASP A 345 7.64 11.60 -25.16
N PHE A 346 6.47 11.44 -24.54
CA PHE A 346 5.27 10.86 -25.16
C PHE A 346 5.53 9.46 -25.74
N VAL A 347 6.33 8.68 -25.04
CA VAL A 347 6.62 7.29 -25.37
C VAL A 347 5.77 6.37 -24.50
N GLU A 348 5.06 5.44 -25.12
CA GLU A 348 4.32 4.37 -24.44
C GLU A 348 4.96 3.01 -24.74
N ILE A 349 5.24 2.24 -23.69
CA ILE A 349 5.77 0.89 -23.80
C ILE A 349 4.86 -0.06 -23.02
N LYS A 350 4.53 -1.19 -23.62
CA LYS A 350 3.69 -2.22 -23.00
C LYS A 350 4.19 -3.61 -23.34
N LYS A 351 4.28 -4.50 -22.33
CA LYS A 351 4.54 -5.93 -22.54
C LYS A 351 5.71 -6.18 -23.48
N SER A 352 6.78 -5.40 -23.30
CA SER A 352 7.90 -5.36 -24.25
C SER A 352 9.23 -5.34 -23.51
N THR A 353 10.24 -5.92 -24.14
CA THR A 353 11.63 -5.84 -23.68
C THR A 353 12.39 -4.86 -24.56
N ILE A 354 13.08 -3.90 -23.94
CA ILE A 354 13.96 -2.95 -24.59
C ILE A 354 15.40 -3.23 -24.18
N GLY A 355 16.24 -3.66 -25.13
CA GLY A 355 17.64 -3.97 -24.88
C GLY A 355 18.47 -2.77 -24.46
N ASN A 356 19.63 -3.06 -23.90
CA ASN A 356 20.54 -2.05 -23.35
C ASN A 356 20.96 -1.01 -24.41
N ASN A 357 21.24 0.22 -23.97
CA ASN A 357 21.71 1.32 -24.84
C ASN A 357 20.74 1.72 -25.97
N THR A 358 19.52 1.19 -25.99
CA THR A 358 18.49 1.54 -26.99
C THR A 358 17.88 2.91 -26.68
N LYS A 359 17.49 3.63 -27.73
CA LYS A 359 16.87 4.96 -27.63
C LYS A 359 15.50 4.96 -28.27
N VAL A 360 14.48 5.25 -27.47
CA VAL A 360 13.10 5.50 -27.87
C VAL A 360 12.75 6.90 -27.37
N SER A 361 13.05 7.92 -28.18
CA SER A 361 13.15 9.28 -27.64
C SER A 361 11.87 10.09 -27.74
N HIS A 362 11.01 9.87 -28.74
CA HIS A 362 9.87 10.76 -29.00
C HIS A 362 8.68 10.04 -29.60
N LEU A 363 7.47 10.34 -29.11
CA LEU A 363 6.19 10.06 -29.77
C LEU A 363 6.09 8.64 -30.35
N THR A 364 6.40 7.62 -29.55
CA THR A 364 6.53 6.25 -30.03
C THR A 364 5.72 5.29 -29.18
N TYR A 365 5.04 4.33 -29.82
CA TYR A 365 4.37 3.22 -29.16
C TYR A 365 5.07 1.90 -29.46
N ILE A 366 5.45 1.16 -28.41
CA ILE A 366 6.03 -0.18 -28.48
C ILE A 366 5.19 -1.13 -27.62
N GLY A 367 4.36 -1.94 -28.28
CA GLY A 367 3.54 -2.96 -27.64
C GLY A 367 3.90 -4.36 -28.10
N ASP A 368 3.98 -5.32 -27.18
CA ASP A 368 4.21 -6.74 -27.47
C ASP A 368 5.46 -6.98 -28.35
N ALA A 369 6.61 -6.38 -27.98
CA ALA A 369 7.83 -6.44 -28.77
C ALA A 369 9.06 -6.92 -27.98
N GLU A 370 9.99 -7.54 -28.70
CA GLU A 370 11.37 -7.77 -28.24
C GLU A 370 12.31 -6.90 -29.07
N VAL A 371 12.91 -5.92 -28.41
CA VAL A 371 13.85 -4.98 -29.03
C VAL A 371 15.24 -5.27 -28.50
N GLY A 372 16.19 -5.47 -29.40
CA GLY A 372 17.60 -5.70 -29.12
C GLY A 372 18.31 -4.47 -28.56
N GLU A 373 19.63 -4.59 -28.44
CA GLU A 373 20.50 -3.58 -27.86
C GLU A 373 20.95 -2.52 -28.87
N GLY A 374 21.18 -1.30 -28.42
CA GLY A 374 21.75 -0.23 -29.22
C GLY A 374 20.88 0.22 -30.39
N CYS A 375 19.58 -0.05 -30.35
CA CYS A 375 18.64 0.37 -31.38
C CYS A 375 18.29 1.86 -31.25
N ASN A 376 17.85 2.47 -32.34
CA ASN A 376 17.37 3.85 -32.32
C ASN A 376 16.02 3.96 -33.02
N PHE A 377 15.03 4.49 -32.32
CA PHE A 377 13.70 4.75 -32.84
C PHE A 377 13.56 6.23 -33.17
N GLY A 378 13.23 6.50 -34.43
CA GLY A 378 12.82 7.81 -34.90
C GLY A 378 11.48 8.21 -34.30
N CYS A 379 11.22 9.51 -34.27
CA CYS A 379 9.97 10.07 -33.77
C CYS A 379 8.76 9.52 -34.55
N GLY A 380 7.67 9.19 -33.86
CA GLY A 380 6.43 8.76 -34.51
C GLY A 380 6.38 7.28 -34.89
N THR A 381 7.29 6.45 -34.39
CA THR A 381 7.27 5.02 -34.69
C THR A 381 6.13 4.32 -33.95
N VAL A 382 5.46 3.38 -34.62
CA VAL A 382 4.41 2.55 -34.03
C VAL A 382 4.69 1.08 -34.30
N VAL A 383 4.79 0.27 -33.23
CA VAL A 383 4.67 -1.19 -33.33
C VAL A 383 3.19 -1.53 -33.33
N VAL A 384 2.66 -1.91 -34.51
CA VAL A 384 1.24 -2.19 -34.72
C VAL A 384 0.97 -3.64 -34.32
N ASN A 385 0.69 -3.85 -33.03
CA ASN A 385 0.59 -5.17 -32.41
C ASN A 385 -0.81 -5.80 -32.43
N TYR A 386 -1.85 -5.09 -32.88
CA TYR A 386 -3.24 -5.55 -32.81
C TYR A 386 -3.91 -5.48 -34.19
N ASP A 387 -4.53 -6.59 -34.60
CA ASP A 387 -5.16 -6.73 -35.93
C ASP A 387 -6.69 -6.47 -35.94
N GLY A 388 -7.25 -6.08 -34.79
CA GLY A 388 -8.71 -5.97 -34.58
C GLY A 388 -9.30 -7.15 -33.80
N LYS A 389 -8.53 -8.20 -33.54
CA LYS A 389 -8.95 -9.36 -32.75
C LYS A 389 -7.85 -9.89 -31.83
N ASP A 390 -6.69 -10.19 -32.40
CA ASP A 390 -5.57 -10.85 -31.74
C ASP A 390 -4.34 -9.93 -31.68
N LYS A 391 -3.42 -10.25 -30.77
CA LYS A 391 -2.16 -9.52 -30.62
C LYS A 391 -0.98 -10.34 -31.09
N HIS A 392 -0.06 -9.67 -31.79
CA HIS A 392 1.08 -10.30 -32.44
C HIS A 392 2.38 -9.65 -32.02
N LYS A 393 3.42 -10.47 -31.94
CA LYS A 393 4.75 -10.05 -31.47
C LYS A 393 5.59 -9.49 -32.61
N THR A 394 6.32 -8.41 -32.33
CA THR A 394 7.41 -7.90 -33.20
C THR A 394 8.77 -8.19 -32.58
N VAL A 395 9.74 -8.59 -33.40
CA VAL A 395 11.14 -8.80 -32.98
C VAL A 395 12.02 -7.83 -33.76
N ILE A 396 12.82 -7.05 -33.05
CA ILE A 396 13.78 -6.10 -33.61
C ILE A 396 15.17 -6.46 -33.06
N GLY A 397 16.07 -6.81 -33.95
CA GLY A 397 17.46 -7.17 -33.68
C GLY A 397 18.29 -5.98 -33.21
N ASN A 398 19.55 -6.24 -32.89
CA ASN A 398 20.48 -5.27 -32.31
C ASN A 398 20.91 -4.20 -33.32
N LYS A 399 21.24 -3.01 -32.82
CA LYS A 399 21.85 -1.90 -33.58
C LYS A 399 21.04 -1.47 -34.80
N SER A 400 19.73 -1.72 -34.77
CA SER A 400 18.82 -1.38 -35.85
C SER A 400 18.31 0.05 -35.71
N PHE A 401 18.23 0.75 -36.84
CA PHE A 401 17.70 2.11 -36.92
C PHE A 401 16.30 2.10 -37.52
N ILE A 402 15.31 2.50 -36.73
CA ILE A 402 13.92 2.60 -37.16
C ILE A 402 13.63 4.05 -37.48
N GLY A 403 13.38 4.37 -38.76
CA GLY A 403 13.13 5.73 -39.22
C GLY A 403 11.90 6.37 -38.58
N CYS A 404 11.85 7.71 -38.62
CA CYS A 404 10.71 8.47 -38.12
C CYS A 404 9.42 8.08 -38.84
N ASN A 405 8.29 8.08 -38.13
CA ASN A 405 6.97 7.78 -38.67
C ASN A 405 6.89 6.40 -39.36
N THR A 406 7.61 5.42 -38.83
CA THR A 406 7.57 4.04 -39.32
C THR A 406 6.46 3.25 -38.61
N ASN A 407 5.73 2.44 -39.37
CA ASN A 407 4.81 1.44 -38.83
C ASN A 407 5.43 0.05 -38.99
N LEU A 408 5.56 -0.68 -37.88
CA LEU A 408 5.99 -2.08 -37.87
C LEU A 408 4.76 -2.95 -37.63
N VAL A 409 4.22 -3.56 -38.70
CA VAL A 409 2.99 -4.33 -38.63
C VAL A 409 3.29 -5.73 -38.12
N SER A 410 2.91 -6.02 -36.87
CA SER A 410 3.12 -7.33 -36.27
C SER A 410 2.25 -8.40 -36.95
N PRO A 411 2.75 -9.66 -37.04
CA PRO A 411 4.08 -10.10 -36.66
C PRO A 411 5.13 -9.70 -37.70
N VAL A 412 6.23 -9.08 -37.27
CA VAL A 412 7.36 -8.75 -38.14
C VAL A 412 8.69 -8.93 -37.43
N THR A 413 9.70 -9.37 -38.17
CA THR A 413 11.09 -9.48 -37.71
C THR A 413 11.97 -8.51 -38.47
N VAL A 414 12.63 -7.63 -37.74
CA VAL A 414 13.70 -6.75 -38.22
C VAL A 414 14.99 -7.32 -37.65
N GLU A 415 15.90 -7.82 -38.48
CA GLU A 415 17.14 -8.43 -37.99
C GLU A 415 18.16 -7.37 -37.51
N ASP A 416 19.36 -7.81 -37.14
CA ASP A 416 20.43 -6.97 -36.63
C ASP A 416 20.95 -5.98 -37.70
N ASN A 417 21.50 -4.86 -37.26
CA ASN A 417 22.19 -3.88 -38.11
C ASN A 417 21.36 -3.36 -39.29
N THR A 418 20.03 -3.29 -39.15
CA THR A 418 19.14 -2.86 -40.24
C THR A 418 18.84 -1.36 -40.20
N TYR A 419 18.39 -0.84 -41.33
CA TYR A 419 17.91 0.53 -41.43
C TYR A 419 16.52 0.56 -42.06
N ILE A 420 15.57 1.23 -41.42
CA ILE A 420 14.22 1.43 -41.97
C ILE A 420 14.08 2.90 -42.32
N ALA A 421 13.78 3.20 -43.58
CA ALA A 421 13.59 4.57 -44.02
C ALA A 421 12.34 5.19 -43.38
N ALA A 422 12.42 6.49 -43.06
CA ALA A 422 11.31 7.23 -42.45
C ALA A 422 10.01 7.12 -43.26
N GLY A 423 8.85 7.08 -42.61
CA GLY A 423 7.55 6.99 -43.27
C GLY A 423 7.25 5.62 -43.88
N SER A 424 8.04 4.59 -43.56
CA SER A 424 7.83 3.24 -44.11
C SER A 424 6.81 2.45 -43.30
N THR A 425 5.96 1.68 -43.98
CA THR A 425 5.10 0.66 -43.37
C THR A 425 5.64 -0.72 -43.68
N ILE A 426 6.21 -1.40 -42.67
CA ILE A 426 6.89 -2.67 -42.81
C ILE A 426 5.96 -3.80 -42.43
N THR A 427 5.74 -4.73 -43.36
CA THR A 427 4.84 -5.89 -43.21
C THR A 427 5.55 -7.23 -43.38
N ASN A 428 6.84 -7.21 -43.73
CA ASN A 428 7.64 -8.39 -44.03
C ASN A 428 8.97 -8.34 -43.29
N LYS A 429 9.60 -9.50 -43.14
CA LYS A 429 10.94 -9.61 -42.56
C LYS A 429 11.94 -8.68 -43.25
N VAL A 430 12.76 -7.99 -42.46
CA VAL A 430 13.89 -7.17 -42.94
C VAL A 430 15.20 -7.90 -42.57
N PRO A 431 15.94 -8.43 -43.55
CA PRO A 431 17.19 -9.16 -43.29
C PRO A 431 18.30 -8.26 -42.74
N GLU A 432 19.27 -8.86 -42.06
CA GLU A 432 20.42 -8.17 -41.47
C GLU A 432 21.15 -7.27 -42.49
N GLY A 433 21.62 -6.11 -42.04
CA GLY A 433 22.38 -5.16 -42.85
C GLY A 433 21.58 -4.47 -43.95
N SER A 434 20.26 -4.74 -44.06
CA SER A 434 19.44 -4.25 -45.15
C SER A 434 18.81 -2.89 -44.85
N LEU A 435 18.58 -2.12 -45.92
CA LEU A 435 17.71 -0.95 -45.92
C LEU A 435 16.31 -1.33 -46.40
N ALA A 436 15.29 -1.13 -45.57
CA ALA A 436 13.89 -1.29 -45.96
C ALA A 436 13.23 0.07 -46.24
N ILE A 437 12.57 0.19 -47.40
CA ILE A 437 11.81 1.37 -47.80
C ILE A 437 10.42 0.92 -48.25
N ALA A 438 9.38 1.36 -47.54
CA ALA A 438 8.00 1.03 -47.85
C ALA A 438 7.11 2.27 -47.80
N ARG A 439 7.41 3.24 -48.68
CA ARG A 439 6.71 4.53 -48.81
C ARG A 439 6.62 4.97 -50.27
N ALA A 440 5.64 5.82 -50.58
CA ALA A 440 5.52 6.40 -51.92
C ALA A 440 6.66 7.39 -52.24
N LYS A 441 7.06 7.47 -53.51
CA LYS A 441 7.93 8.55 -53.97
C LYS A 441 7.17 9.87 -53.93
N GLN A 442 7.85 10.94 -53.54
CA GLN A 442 7.28 12.29 -53.54
C GLN A 442 6.88 12.70 -54.97
N VAL A 443 5.72 13.35 -55.10
CA VAL A 443 5.26 13.98 -56.33
C VAL A 443 4.98 15.45 -56.05
N VAL A 444 5.60 16.34 -56.83
CA VAL A 444 5.33 17.79 -56.77
C VAL A 444 4.32 18.15 -57.86
N LYS A 445 3.24 18.84 -57.50
CA LYS A 445 2.23 19.34 -58.43
C LYS A 445 2.38 20.86 -58.58
N GLU A 446 3.21 21.28 -59.54
CA GLU A 446 3.54 22.69 -59.74
C GLU A 446 2.30 23.54 -60.05
N GLY A 447 2.22 24.69 -59.37
CA GLY A 447 1.12 25.65 -59.48
C GLY A 447 -0.23 25.16 -58.95
N TRP A 448 -0.29 24.04 -58.20
CA TRP A 448 -1.58 23.49 -57.74
C TRP A 448 -2.36 24.47 -56.86
N VAL A 449 -1.68 25.21 -55.98
CA VAL A 449 -2.29 26.21 -55.09
C VAL A 449 -2.93 27.34 -55.89
N ASP A 450 -2.22 27.86 -56.89
CA ASP A 450 -2.71 28.90 -57.80
C ASP A 450 -3.87 28.41 -58.67
N LYS A 451 -3.74 27.23 -59.29
CA LYS A 451 -4.82 26.59 -60.07
C LYS A 451 -6.09 26.34 -59.26
N LYS A 452 -5.99 26.28 -57.92
CA LYS A 452 -7.13 26.15 -57.00
C LYS A 452 -7.65 27.51 -56.49
N GLY A 453 -7.06 28.62 -56.91
CA GLY A 453 -7.40 29.96 -56.44
C GLY A 453 -7.08 30.17 -54.96
N LEU A 454 -6.12 29.41 -54.41
CA LEU A 454 -5.75 29.45 -52.99
C LEU A 454 -4.50 30.31 -52.73
N LEU A 455 -3.88 30.85 -53.78
CA LEU A 455 -2.78 31.80 -53.65
C LEU A 455 -3.38 33.14 -53.19
N LYS A 456 -3.01 33.58 -51.98
CA LYS A 456 -3.45 34.87 -51.41
C LYS A 456 -2.58 36.02 -51.87
#